data_AF-A0A317FEA8-F1
#
_entry.id   AF-A0A317FEA8-F1
#
_cell.length_a   1.000
_cell.length_b   1.000
_cell.length_c   1.000
_cell.angle_alpha   90.00
_cell.angle_beta   90.00
_cell.angle_gamma   90.00
#
_symmetry.space_group_name_H-M   'P 1'
#
loop_
_entity.id
_entity.type
_entity.pdbx_description
1 polymer ?
#
loop_
_entity_poly.entity_id
_entity_poly.type
_entity_poly.pdbx_seq_one_letter_code
_entity_poly.pdbx_strand_id
1 'polypeptide(L)'
;MTLRLVASGDGDALALRDHLVPLIRTRGAIEIQRDAVRVVTWRPGDWGFEHWTPFNDLQPGEASSPGYRQALKRQHTEPDLPYGLDVWLSGTRVLSVLWADDGSFHVAAFSRGPWEDDALAL
;
A
#
# COMPACT_ATOMS: atom_id res chain seq x y z
N MET A 1 19.03 18.15 6.14
CA MET A 1 19.66 17.42 5.01
C MET A 1 19.10 16.01 5.00
N THR A 2 18.14 15.75 4.12
CA THR A 2 17.48 14.44 3.98
C THR A 2 18.13 13.73 2.79
N LEU A 3 18.99 12.75 3.08
CA LEU A 3 19.65 11.93 2.07
C LEU A 3 18.61 11.03 1.39
N ARG A 4 18.31 11.28 0.12
CA ARG A 4 17.48 10.41 -0.72
C ARG A 4 18.40 9.34 -1.33
N LEU A 5 18.46 8.16 -0.71
CA LEU A 5 19.18 6.98 -1.22
C LEU A 5 18.26 6.23 -2.20
N VAL A 6 18.39 6.50 -3.50
CA VAL A 6 17.46 6.05 -4.56
C VAL A 6 17.96 4.80 -5.31
N ALA A 7 18.41 3.74 -4.61
CA ALA A 7 18.74 2.50 -5.34
C ALA A 7 18.70 1.22 -4.49
N SER A 8 19.14 1.26 -3.23
CA SER A 8 19.15 0.06 -2.37
C SER A 8 17.91 -0.08 -1.49
N GLY A 9 17.13 0.99 -1.31
CA GLY A 9 15.93 0.99 -0.46
C GLY A 9 14.72 0.32 -1.08
N ASP A 10 14.57 0.46 -2.40
CA ASP A 10 13.35 0.04 -3.09
C ASP A 10 13.25 -1.48 -3.19
N GLY A 11 14.38 -2.18 -3.34
CA GLY A 11 14.41 -3.65 -3.37
C GLY A 11 13.97 -4.28 -2.05
N ASP A 12 14.47 -3.76 -0.93
CA ASP A 12 14.12 -4.28 0.41
C ASP A 12 12.67 -3.92 0.77
N ALA A 13 12.24 -2.70 0.45
CA ALA A 13 10.85 -2.27 0.62
C ALA A 13 9.88 -3.11 -0.23
N LEU A 14 10.30 -3.50 -1.44
CA LEU A 14 9.52 -4.37 -2.33
C LEU A 14 9.45 -5.81 -1.79
N ALA A 15 10.55 -6.35 -1.28
CA ALA A 15 10.58 -7.66 -0.63
C ALA A 15 9.64 -7.70 0.60
N LEU A 16 9.68 -6.65 1.44
CA LEU A 16 8.78 -6.49 2.58
C LEU A 16 7.31 -6.41 2.14
N ARG A 17 7.00 -5.63 1.09
CA ARG A 17 5.64 -5.57 0.51
C ARG A 17 5.17 -6.96 0.09
N ASP A 18 5.99 -7.66 -0.70
CA ASP A 18 5.62 -8.95 -1.28
C ASP A 18 5.43 -10.05 -0.24
N HIS A 19 6.14 -9.96 0.89
CA HIS A 19 5.96 -10.84 2.04
C HIS A 19 4.71 -10.49 2.87
N LEU A 20 4.53 -9.22 3.21
CA LEU A 20 3.50 -8.78 4.17
C LEU A 20 2.09 -8.72 3.57
N VAL A 21 1.93 -8.31 2.31
CA VAL A 21 0.60 -8.17 1.68
C VAL A 21 -0.21 -9.47 1.71
N PRO A 22 0.35 -10.65 1.35
CA PRO A 22 -0.35 -11.92 1.51
C PRO A 22 -0.78 -12.21 2.95
N LEU A 23 0.11 -11.98 3.93
CA LEU A 23 -0.19 -12.21 5.35
C LEU A 23 -1.34 -11.34 5.84
N ILE A 24 -1.33 -10.05 5.48
CA ILE A 24 -2.39 -9.09 5.84
C ILE A 24 -3.71 -9.50 5.18
N ARG A 25 -3.70 -9.96 3.92
CA ARG A 25 -4.92 -10.43 3.24
C ARG A 25 -5.50 -11.70 3.87
N THR A 26 -4.66 -12.58 4.40
CA THR A 26 -5.10 -13.84 5.03
C THR A 26 -5.49 -13.68 6.49
N ARG A 27 -4.75 -12.87 7.26
CA ARG A 27 -4.88 -12.75 8.72
C ARG A 27 -5.54 -11.45 9.18
N GLY A 28 -5.63 -10.45 8.31
CA GLY A 28 -6.16 -9.14 8.62
C GLY A 28 -7.69 -9.09 8.62
N ALA A 29 -8.22 -8.13 9.37
CA ALA A 29 -9.64 -7.78 9.36
C ALA A 29 -9.87 -6.66 8.35
N ILE A 30 -11.00 -6.73 7.64
CA ILE A 30 -11.40 -5.69 6.70
C ILE A 30 -12.04 -4.56 7.52
N GLU A 31 -11.45 -3.39 7.47
CA GLU A 31 -12.03 -2.17 8.00
C GLU A 31 -12.49 -1.32 6.81
N ILE A 32 -13.80 -1.10 6.70
CA ILE A 32 -14.36 -0.16 5.71
C ILE A 32 -14.27 1.23 6.34
N GLN A 33 -13.23 1.98 5.99
CA GLN A 33 -13.18 3.41 6.28
C GLN A 33 -13.73 4.23 5.09
N ARG A 34 -14.27 5.40 5.43
CA ARG A 34 -15.18 6.21 4.62
C ARG A 34 -14.72 6.48 3.17
N ASP A 35 -15.71 6.43 2.28
CA ASP A 35 -15.85 7.07 0.97
C ASP A 35 -15.10 6.57 -0.29
N ALA A 36 -13.99 5.80 -0.24
CA ALA A 36 -13.40 5.25 -1.49
C ALA A 36 -12.30 4.17 -1.38
N VAL A 37 -11.92 3.72 -0.17
CA VAL A 37 -10.75 2.83 0.01
C VAL A 37 -11.08 1.70 0.99
N ARG A 38 -10.78 0.46 0.60
CA ARG A 38 -10.85 -0.69 1.51
C ARG A 38 -9.51 -0.83 2.22
N VAL A 39 -9.55 -0.81 3.54
CA VAL A 39 -8.39 -1.03 4.39
C VAL A 39 -8.46 -2.43 4.97
N VAL A 40 -7.37 -3.17 4.89
CA VAL A 40 -7.20 -4.44 5.60
C VAL A 40 -6.14 -4.23 6.66
N THR A 41 -6.55 -4.36 7.91
CA THR A 41 -5.70 -4.09 9.07
C THR A 41 -5.36 -5.40 9.77
N TRP A 42 -4.07 -5.62 10.03
CA TRP A 42 -3.58 -6.75 10.81
C TRP A 42 -2.66 -6.24 11.92
N ARG A 43 -2.95 -6.59 13.18
CA ARG A 43 -2.23 -6.07 14.36
C ARG A 43 -1.75 -7.18 15.30
N PRO A 44 -0.68 -7.91 14.97
CA PRO A 44 -0.10 -8.91 15.87
C PRO A 44 0.85 -8.26 16.88
N GLY A 45 0.51 -8.28 18.17
CA GLY A 45 1.37 -7.73 19.24
C GLY A 45 1.60 -6.22 19.06
N ASP A 46 2.87 -5.80 19.01
CA ASP A 46 3.27 -4.39 18.84
C ASP A 46 3.26 -3.91 17.37
N TRP A 47 2.94 -4.80 16.44
CA TRP A 47 2.86 -4.48 15.02
C TRP A 47 1.50 -3.91 14.64
N GLY A 48 1.52 -2.96 13.71
CA GLY A 48 0.35 -2.51 12.97
C GLY A 48 0.62 -2.54 11.48
N PHE A 49 -0.14 -3.35 10.75
CA PHE A 49 -0.08 -3.43 9.30
C PHE A 49 -1.39 -2.93 8.70
N GLU A 50 -1.30 -2.01 7.75
CA GLU A 50 -2.45 -1.49 7.04
C GLU A 50 -2.20 -1.58 5.55
N HIS A 51 -3.02 -2.37 4.86
CA HIS A 51 -3.01 -2.49 3.41
C HIS A 51 -4.22 -1.75 2.84
N TRP A 52 -3.95 -0.73 2.02
CA TRP A 52 -4.96 0.06 1.35
C TRP A 52 -5.15 -0.44 -0.06
N THR A 53 -6.41 -0.62 -0.43
CA THR A 53 -6.82 -0.94 -1.79
C THR A 53 -7.89 0.05 -2.21
N PRO A 54 -7.85 0.57 -3.45
CA PRO A 54 -8.94 1.37 -3.96
C PRO A 54 -10.21 0.51 -3.90
N PHE A 55 -11.31 1.12 -3.46
CA PHE A 55 -12.62 0.49 -3.44
C PHE A 55 -13.20 0.60 -4.85
N ASN A 56 -12.69 -0.15 -5.83
CA ASN A 56 -13.32 -0.14 -7.15
C ASN A 56 -14.25 -1.35 -7.33
N ASP A 57 -15.53 -1.04 -7.59
CA ASP A 57 -16.48 -1.87 -8.32
C ASP A 57 -15.80 -2.46 -9.56
N LEU A 58 -15.82 -3.78 -9.70
CA LEU A 58 -15.45 -4.40 -10.98
C LEU A 58 -16.32 -5.61 -11.27
N GLN A 59 -17.40 -5.37 -12.02
CA GLN A 59 -17.79 -6.26 -13.11
C GLN A 59 -17.42 -5.54 -14.42
N PRO A 60 -16.55 -6.13 -15.28
CA PRO A 60 -16.35 -5.66 -16.65
C PRO A 60 -17.62 -5.94 -17.46
N GLY A 61 -18.60 -5.05 -17.29
CA GLY A 61 -19.95 -5.17 -17.82
C GLY A 61 -20.86 -3.99 -17.42
N GLU A 62 -20.55 -3.26 -16.33
CA GLU A 62 -21.47 -2.26 -15.75
C GLU A 62 -21.02 -0.79 -15.85
N ALA A 63 -20.22 -0.42 -16.86
CA ALA A 63 -19.96 0.99 -17.14
C ALA A 63 -19.99 1.28 -18.65
N SER A 64 -21.19 1.22 -19.21
CA SER A 64 -21.51 1.71 -20.56
C SER A 64 -21.78 3.21 -20.51
N SER A 65 -20.72 4.04 -20.49
CA SER A 65 -20.81 5.45 -20.88
C SER A 65 -19.41 6.02 -21.17
N PRO A 66 -19.12 6.44 -22.42
CA PRO A 66 -17.84 7.04 -22.81
C PRO A 66 -17.47 8.30 -22.01
N GLY A 67 -18.45 9.08 -21.55
CA GLY A 67 -18.23 10.32 -20.78
C GLY A 67 -17.67 10.09 -19.37
N TYR A 68 -18.03 8.97 -18.72
CA TYR A 68 -17.56 8.63 -17.37
C TYR A 68 -16.06 8.34 -17.33
N ARG A 69 -15.55 7.61 -18.35
CA ARG A 69 -14.10 7.32 -18.49
C ARG A 69 -13.26 8.57 -18.72
N GLN A 70 -13.82 9.59 -19.34
CA GLN A 70 -13.11 10.83 -19.68
C GLN A 70 -13.10 11.84 -18.52
N ALA A 71 -14.08 11.79 -17.62
CA ALA A 71 -14.11 12.58 -16.39
C ALA A 71 -13.07 12.07 -15.37
N LEU A 72 -12.99 10.75 -15.16
CA LEU A 72 -11.99 10.11 -14.28
C LEU A 72 -10.56 10.39 -14.73
N LYS A 73 -10.27 10.26 -16.04
CA LYS A 73 -8.93 10.56 -16.60
C LYS A 73 -8.44 11.99 -16.37
N ARG A 74 -9.33 12.96 -16.15
CA ARG A 74 -8.96 14.37 -15.93
C ARG A 74 -8.67 14.69 -14.46
N GLN A 75 -9.08 13.83 -13.53
CA GLN A 75 -8.85 14.04 -12.09
C GLN A 75 -7.48 13.49 -11.62
N HIS A 76 -6.86 12.59 -12.38
CA HIS A 76 -5.63 11.90 -11.99
C HIS A 76 -4.42 12.50 -12.73
N THR A 77 -3.99 13.70 -12.30
CA THR A 77 -2.82 14.41 -12.90
C THR A 77 -1.50 14.10 -12.18
N GLU A 78 -1.54 13.45 -11.01
CA GLU A 78 -0.39 12.79 -10.40
C GLU A 78 -0.52 11.27 -10.60
N PRO A 79 0.60 10.52 -10.67
CA PRO A 79 0.53 9.07 -10.82
C PRO A 79 -0.25 8.52 -9.65
N ASP A 80 -1.46 8.10 -9.95
CA ASP A 80 -2.38 7.55 -8.99
C ASP A 80 -1.83 6.17 -8.62
N LEU A 81 -1.16 6.08 -7.47
CA LEU A 81 -0.69 4.81 -6.90
C LEU A 81 -1.77 4.35 -5.93
N PRO A 82 -2.77 3.58 -6.39
CA PRO A 82 -3.98 3.37 -5.63
C PRO A 82 -3.79 2.36 -4.49
N TYR A 83 -2.72 1.57 -4.54
CA TYR A 83 -2.40 0.59 -3.52
C TYR A 83 -1.36 1.14 -2.55
N GLY A 84 -1.53 0.82 -1.27
CA GLY A 84 -0.58 1.22 -0.24
C GLY A 84 -0.40 0.18 0.84
N LEU A 85 0.77 0.23 1.48
CA LEU A 85 1.11 -0.55 2.66
C LEU A 85 1.82 0.36 3.65
N ASP A 86 1.23 0.47 4.83
CA ASP A 86 1.83 1.12 5.98
C ASP A 86 2.18 0.07 7.05
N VAL A 87 3.40 0.17 7.57
CA VAL A 87 3.90 -0.67 8.67
C VAL A 87 4.26 0.19 9.85
N TRP A 88 3.71 -0.17 10.99
CA TRP A 88 3.89 0.46 12.28
C TRP A 88 4.50 -0.53 13.26
N LEU A 89 5.49 -0.09 14.03
CA LEU A 89 6.07 -0.83 15.13
C LEU A 89 6.03 0.05 16.39
N SER A 90 5.39 -0.44 17.44
CA SER A 90 5.26 0.28 18.72
C SER A 90 4.77 1.73 18.56
N GLY A 91 3.82 1.94 17.64
CA GLY A 91 3.22 3.25 17.35
C GLY A 91 4.04 4.17 16.43
N THR A 92 5.20 3.73 15.94
CA THR A 92 6.03 4.49 14.98
C THR A 92 5.90 3.88 13.58
N ARG A 93 5.63 4.71 12.56
CA ARG A 93 5.61 4.24 11.17
C ARG A 93 7.03 4.00 10.68
N VAL A 94 7.33 2.76 10.31
CA VAL A 94 8.67 2.33 9.86
C VAL A 94 8.72 2.10 8.35
N LEU A 95 7.58 1.85 7.69
CA LEU A 95 7.45 1.73 6.24
C LEU A 95 6.14 2.35 5.75
N SER A 96 6.20 3.01 4.60
CA SER A 96 5.05 3.42 3.82
C SER A 96 5.42 3.30 2.34
N VAL A 97 4.73 2.43 1.62
CA VAL A 97 4.93 2.23 0.18
C VAL A 97 3.62 2.34 -0.57
N LEU A 98 3.70 2.86 -1.79
CA LEU A 98 2.59 3.04 -2.71
C LEU A 98 2.94 2.37 -4.04
N TRP A 99 1.95 1.76 -4.69
CA TRP A 99 2.16 1.14 -6.00
C TRP A 99 0.90 1.11 -6.85
N ALA A 100 1.09 0.80 -8.14
CA ALA A 100 0.05 0.57 -9.12
C ALA A 100 0.33 -0.73 -9.92
N ASP A 101 -0.70 -1.24 -10.60
CA ASP A 101 -0.59 -2.46 -11.41
C ASP A 101 0.30 -2.31 -12.65
N ASP A 102 0.62 -1.08 -13.05
CA ASP A 102 1.54 -0.79 -14.17
C ASP A 102 3.03 -0.96 -13.81
N GLY A 103 3.30 -1.43 -12.58
CA GLY A 103 4.65 -1.63 -12.06
C GLY A 103 5.23 -0.38 -11.39
N SER A 104 4.50 0.73 -11.34
CA SER A 104 4.92 1.91 -10.59
C SER A 104 5.01 1.59 -9.10
N PHE A 105 6.15 1.91 -8.49
CA PHE A 105 6.42 1.67 -7.08
C PHE A 105 7.08 2.89 -6.46
N HIS A 106 6.60 3.30 -5.29
CA HIS A 106 7.09 4.46 -4.59
C HIS A 106 7.24 4.17 -3.09
N VAL A 107 8.44 4.41 -2.57
CA VAL A 107 8.71 4.37 -1.14
C VAL A 107 8.50 5.77 -0.55
N ALA A 108 7.38 5.97 0.15
CA ALA A 108 7.02 7.24 0.77
C ALA A 108 7.74 7.46 2.11
N ALA A 109 7.95 6.39 2.87
CA ALA A 109 8.76 6.40 4.10
C ALA A 109 9.42 5.04 4.31
N PHE A 110 10.69 5.05 4.73
CA PHE A 110 11.40 3.82 5.09
C PHE A 110 12.49 4.11 6.11
N SER A 111 12.29 3.61 7.32
CA SER A 111 13.24 3.71 8.43
C SER A 111 13.99 2.39 8.53
N ARG A 112 15.30 2.38 8.34
CA ARG A 112 16.11 1.15 8.43
C ARG A 112 16.22 0.64 9.86
N GLY A 113 16.24 -0.67 10.04
CA GLY A 113 16.46 -1.27 11.35
C GLY A 113 16.23 -2.79 11.41
N PRO A 114 16.46 -3.40 12.59
CA PRO A 114 16.32 -4.85 12.78
C PRO A 114 14.91 -5.37 12.53
N TRP A 115 13.92 -4.48 12.58
CA TRP A 115 12.52 -4.80 12.32
C TRP A 115 12.29 -5.37 10.92
N GLU A 116 13.17 -5.06 9.95
CA GLU A 116 13.04 -5.55 8.57
C GLU A 116 13.11 -7.09 8.54
N ASP A 117 14.09 -7.67 9.21
CA ASP A 117 14.26 -9.12 9.34
C ASP A 117 13.12 -9.74 10.18
N ASP A 118 12.72 -9.07 11.27
CA ASP A 118 11.63 -9.53 12.12
C ASP A 118 10.29 -9.58 11.34
N ALA A 119 10.05 -8.59 10.48
CA ALA A 119 8.86 -8.53 9.64
C ALA A 119 8.85 -9.63 8.57
N LEU A 120 10.02 -9.97 8.00
CA LEU A 120 10.18 -11.08 7.05
C LEU A 120 10.03 -12.47 7.71
N ALA A 121 10.09 -12.55 9.04
CA ALA A 121 9.92 -13.79 9.79
C ALA A 121 8.48 -14.10 10.27
N LEU A 122 7.52 -13.19 10.02
CA LEU A 122 6.09 -13.31 10.40
C LEU A 122 5.29 -14.28 9.52
#